data_AF-A0A2T7BBJ4-F1
#
_entry.id   AF-A0A2T7BBJ4-F1
#
_cell.length_a   1.000
_cell.length_b   1.000
_cell.length_c   1.000
_cell.angle_alpha   90.00
_cell.angle_beta   90.00
_cell.angle_gamma   90.00
#
_symmetry.space_group_name_H-M   'P 1'
#
loop_
_entity.id
_entity.type
_entity.pdbx_description
1 polymer ?
#
loop_
_entity_poly.entity_id
_entity_poly.type
_entity_poly.pdbx_seq_one_letter_code
_entity_poly.pdbx_strand_id
1 'polypeptide(L)'
;MEENEFEGFVRHHRYSFEERGPSAKVWEALEKELPKKSSGGIVRSLQRHWLKVAVMLVLLINVGVLVKMFVLNKPAQPGTAVTLSNPAPSTEDAQVYYTSRIEQKLQAIRQFPPDQTGLDSAALAELQLRNSTYDALQKELKANPGNERIHAALIQYYQMKVELLDKILDELQEKHPRTQKQLNYERTI
;
A
#
# COMPACT_ATOMS: atom_id res chain seq x y z
N MET A 1 -27.48 61.77 11.49
CA MET A 1 -26.50 60.79 12.02
C MET A 1 -27.35 59.79 12.78
N GLU A 2 -27.66 58.68 12.13
CA GLU A 2 -28.49 57.62 12.72
C GLU A 2 -27.63 56.94 13.80
N GLU A 3 -27.87 57.21 15.07
CA GLU A 3 -27.32 56.37 16.13
C GLU A 3 -27.93 54.98 15.93
N ASN A 4 -27.09 54.03 15.53
CA ASN A 4 -27.50 52.67 15.16
C ASN A 4 -28.36 52.07 16.28
N GLU A 5 -29.60 51.69 16.01
CA GLU A 5 -30.53 51.08 16.99
C GLU A 5 -29.89 49.90 17.75
N PHE A 6 -28.95 49.21 17.09
CA PHE A 6 -28.12 48.18 17.66
C PHE A 6 -27.26 48.66 18.85
N GLU A 7 -26.66 49.84 18.75
CA GLU A 7 -25.84 50.41 19.81
C GLU A 7 -26.68 50.76 21.05
N GLY A 8 -27.89 51.28 20.84
CA GLY A 8 -28.86 51.50 21.92
C GLY A 8 -29.28 50.19 22.59
N PHE A 9 -29.59 49.16 21.80
CA PHE A 9 -29.94 47.83 22.28
C PHE A 9 -28.81 47.20 23.12
N VAL A 10 -27.57 47.22 22.62
CA VAL A 10 -26.41 46.67 23.33
C VAL A 10 -26.13 47.41 24.62
N ARG A 11 -26.25 48.75 24.65
CA ARG A 11 -26.08 49.54 25.88
C ARG A 11 -27.17 49.23 26.91
N HIS A 12 -28.43 49.11 26.48
CA HIS A 12 -29.56 48.83 27.38
C HIS A 12 -29.48 47.42 27.99
N HIS A 13 -29.01 46.45 27.22
CA HIS A 13 -28.88 45.05 27.65
C HIS A 13 -27.48 44.69 28.18
N ARG A 14 -26.59 45.67 28.38
CA ARG A 14 -25.21 45.44 28.82
C ARG A 14 -25.13 44.62 30.12
N TYR A 15 -26.00 44.92 31.09
CA TYR A 15 -26.03 44.24 32.38
C TYR A 15 -26.35 42.73 32.26
N SER A 16 -27.25 42.36 31.35
CA SER A 16 -27.57 40.94 31.07
C SER A 16 -26.43 40.18 30.37
N PHE A 17 -25.47 40.88 29.75
CA PHE A 17 -24.28 40.26 29.17
C PHE A 17 -23.10 40.18 30.16
N GLU A 18 -23.12 40.98 31.22
CA GLU A 18 -22.07 41.02 32.25
C GLU A 18 -22.33 40.02 33.41
N GLU A 19 -23.35 39.17 33.28
CA GLU A 19 -23.62 38.11 34.25
C GLU A 19 -22.41 37.17 34.34
N ARG A 20 -21.93 36.94 35.58
CA ARG A 20 -20.80 36.05 35.81
C ARG A 20 -21.18 34.66 35.30
N GLY A 21 -20.48 34.23 34.25
CA GLY A 21 -20.69 32.92 33.64
C GLY A 21 -20.56 31.77 34.64
N PRO A 22 -20.94 30.55 34.23
CA PRO A 22 -20.89 29.36 35.08
C PRO A 22 -19.53 29.18 35.74
N SER A 23 -19.51 28.60 36.94
CA SER A 23 -18.26 28.31 37.64
C SER A 23 -17.36 27.37 36.83
N ALA A 24 -16.04 27.43 37.05
CA ALA A 24 -15.07 26.54 36.40
C ALA A 24 -15.43 25.05 36.54
N LYS A 25 -16.05 24.66 37.65
CA LYS A 25 -16.51 23.29 37.90
C LYS A 25 -17.65 22.86 36.97
N VAL A 26 -18.55 23.77 36.62
CA VAL A 26 -19.64 23.52 35.67
C VAL A 26 -19.07 23.38 34.26
N TRP A 27 -18.09 24.20 33.90
CA TRP A 27 -17.38 24.07 32.62
C TRP A 27 -16.63 22.75 32.50
N GLU A 28 -15.95 22.30 33.56
CA GLU A 28 -15.26 21.01 33.56
C GLU A 28 -16.23 19.82 33.44
N ALA A 29 -17.43 19.93 34.04
CA ALA A 29 -18.49 18.93 33.90
C ALA A 29 -19.03 18.90 32.45
N LEU A 30 -19.25 20.06 31.84
CA LEU A 30 -19.67 20.18 30.44
C LEU A 30 -18.61 19.63 29.48
N GLU A 31 -17.32 19.89 29.73
CA GLU A 31 -16.23 19.37 28.91
C GLU A 31 -16.17 17.83 28.93
N LYS A 32 -16.55 17.21 30.06
CA LYS A 32 -16.65 15.74 30.18
C LYS A 32 -17.86 15.16 29.46
N GLU A 33 -18.93 15.93 29.30
CA GLU A 33 -20.14 15.53 28.57
C GLU A 33 -20.04 15.77 27.05
N LEU A 34 -19.08 16.59 26.60
CA LEU A 34 -18.81 16.75 25.17
C LEU A 34 -18.25 15.45 24.59
N PRO A 35 -18.79 14.96 23.45
CA PRO A 35 -18.23 13.79 22.80
C PRO A 35 -16.78 14.09 22.42
N LYS A 36 -15.82 13.36 23.02
CA LYS A 36 -14.41 13.42 22.64
C LYS A 36 -14.34 13.22 21.13
N LYS A 37 -13.97 14.28 20.39
CA LYS A 37 -13.81 14.23 18.94
C LYS A 37 -12.75 13.20 18.61
N SER A 38 -13.17 11.99 18.23
CA SER A 38 -12.29 10.88 17.82
C SER A 38 -11.72 11.14 16.42
N SER A 39 -11.04 12.27 16.25
CA SER A 39 -10.51 12.75 14.97
C SER A 39 -9.39 11.88 14.39
N GLY A 40 -8.96 10.82 15.07
CA GLY A 40 -7.90 9.92 14.59
C GLY A 40 -8.34 8.56 14.07
N GLY A 41 -9.57 8.09 14.38
CA GLY A 41 -9.93 6.68 14.14
C GLY A 41 -10.08 6.32 12.66
N ILE A 42 -10.82 7.16 11.92
CA ILE A 42 -11.09 6.95 10.49
C ILE A 42 -9.81 7.16 9.67
N VAL A 43 -9.03 8.20 9.99
CA VAL A 43 -7.78 8.51 9.27
C VAL A 43 -6.72 7.43 9.48
N ARG A 44 -6.55 6.95 10.73
CA ARG A 44 -5.64 5.85 11.08
C ARG A 44 -6.10 4.52 10.47
N SER A 45 -7.41 4.29 10.39
CA SER A 45 -7.98 3.11 9.71
C SER A 45 -7.75 3.17 8.21
N LEU A 46 -7.99 4.31 7.55
CA LEU A 46 -7.70 4.49 6.13
C LEU A 46 -6.22 4.28 5.81
N GLN A 47 -5.31 4.82 6.63
CA GLN A 47 -3.86 4.63 6.47
C GLN A 47 -3.44 3.17 6.62
N ARG A 48 -4.09 2.40 7.49
CA ARG A 48 -3.83 0.96 7.67
C ARG A 48 -4.37 0.12 6.50
N HIS A 49 -5.44 0.55 5.86
CA HIS A 49 -6.04 -0.14 4.71
C HIS A 49 -5.49 0.32 3.36
N TRP A 50 -4.80 1.46 3.29
CA TRP A 50 -4.23 1.97 2.04
C TRP A 50 -3.22 1.01 1.42
N LEU A 51 -2.47 0.28 2.25
CA LEU A 51 -1.55 -0.78 1.79
C LEU A 51 -2.32 -1.93 1.11
N LYS A 52 -3.44 -2.38 1.68
CA LYS A 52 -4.31 -3.41 1.06
C LYS A 52 -4.82 -2.95 -0.31
N VAL A 53 -5.30 -1.71 -0.37
CA VAL A 53 -5.85 -1.13 -1.60
C VAL A 53 -4.74 -0.92 -2.61
N ALA A 54 -3.56 -0.45 -2.22
CA ALA A 54 -2.43 -0.25 -3.11
C ALA A 54 -1.91 -1.57 -3.70
N VAL A 55 -1.77 -2.61 -2.89
CA VAL A 55 -1.36 -3.95 -3.36
C VAL A 55 -2.35 -4.49 -4.39
N MET A 56 -3.65 -4.42 -4.08
CA MET A 56 -4.71 -4.88 -4.98
C MET A 56 -4.77 -4.05 -6.26
N LEU A 57 -4.66 -2.72 -6.16
CA LEU A 57 -4.75 -1.81 -7.30
C LEU A 57 -3.54 -1.99 -8.23
N VAL A 58 -2.32 -2.04 -7.67
CA VAL A 58 -1.10 -2.30 -8.44
C VAL A 58 -1.21 -3.64 -9.14
N LEU A 59 -1.66 -4.68 -8.46
CA LEU A 59 -1.77 -6.01 -9.06
C LEU A 59 -2.84 -6.06 -10.15
N LEU A 60 -4.02 -5.47 -9.95
CA LEU A 60 -5.08 -5.40 -10.95
C LEU A 60 -4.66 -4.59 -12.20
N ILE A 61 -3.93 -3.50 -11.99
CA ILE A 61 -3.34 -2.71 -13.08
C ILE A 61 -2.32 -3.57 -13.84
N ASN A 62 -1.51 -4.36 -13.15
CA ASN A 62 -0.50 -5.21 -13.78
C ASN A 62 -1.10 -6.34 -14.61
N VAL A 63 -2.08 -7.07 -14.07
CA VAL A 63 -2.78 -8.11 -14.83
C VAL A 63 -3.49 -7.49 -16.03
N GLY A 64 -4.17 -6.36 -15.85
CA GLY A 64 -4.87 -5.66 -16.93
C GLY A 64 -3.94 -5.14 -18.04
N VAL A 65 -2.80 -4.55 -17.68
CA VAL A 65 -1.82 -4.00 -18.63
C VAL A 65 -1.08 -5.11 -19.35
N LEU A 66 -0.62 -6.16 -18.65
CA LEU A 66 0.08 -7.29 -19.27
C LEU A 66 -0.84 -8.03 -20.25
N VAL A 67 -2.09 -8.29 -19.85
CA VAL A 67 -3.07 -8.92 -20.75
C VAL A 67 -3.38 -8.02 -21.95
N LYS A 68 -3.60 -6.71 -21.75
CA LYS A 68 -3.85 -5.76 -22.85
C LYS A 68 -2.67 -5.66 -23.82
N MET A 69 -1.46 -5.53 -23.29
CA MET A 69 -0.25 -5.27 -24.07
C MET A 69 0.23 -6.50 -24.84
N PHE A 70 0.08 -7.70 -24.26
CA PHE A 70 0.66 -8.92 -24.82
C PHE A 70 -0.36 -9.89 -25.45
N VAL A 71 -1.63 -9.84 -25.05
CA VAL A 71 -2.69 -10.73 -25.58
C VAL A 71 -3.62 -9.99 -26.55
N LEU A 72 -4.08 -8.77 -26.22
CA LEU A 72 -5.06 -8.05 -27.05
C LEU A 72 -4.44 -7.18 -28.15
N ASN A 73 -3.27 -6.58 -27.95
CA ASN A 73 -2.61 -5.77 -28.98
C ASN A 73 -1.82 -6.65 -29.98
N LYS A 74 -2.52 -7.16 -31.00
CA LYS A 74 -1.91 -7.48 -32.31
C LYS A 74 -2.01 -6.23 -33.17
N PRO A 75 -0.92 -5.47 -33.33
CA PRO A 75 -0.10 -5.70 -34.52
C PRO A 75 1.40 -5.76 -34.21
N ALA A 76 2.13 -6.44 -35.08
CA ALA A 76 3.57 -6.34 -35.18
C ALA A 76 3.95 -4.88 -35.50
N GLN A 77 4.38 -4.12 -34.50
CA GLN A 77 5.18 -2.93 -34.71
C GLN A 77 6.60 -3.22 -34.19
N PRO A 78 7.63 -3.17 -35.05
CA PRO A 78 9.01 -3.29 -34.63
C PRO A 78 9.42 -1.95 -34.01
N GLY A 79 9.32 -1.81 -32.69
CA GLY A 79 9.71 -0.54 -32.07
C GLY A 79 9.55 -0.44 -30.56
N THR A 80 8.68 -1.22 -29.94
CA THR A 80 8.61 -1.29 -28.48
C THR A 80 9.13 -2.62 -27.98
N ALA A 81 10.36 -2.96 -28.38
CA ALA A 81 11.19 -3.74 -27.49
C ALA A 81 11.38 -2.86 -26.26
N VAL A 82 10.74 -3.22 -25.15
CA VAL A 82 11.14 -2.71 -23.83
C VAL A 82 12.64 -2.94 -23.80
N THR A 83 13.40 -1.87 -23.95
CA THR A 83 14.85 -1.93 -24.08
C THR A 83 15.36 -2.27 -22.69
N LEU A 84 15.41 -3.56 -22.39
CA LEU A 84 16.18 -4.11 -21.30
C LEU A 84 17.63 -3.89 -21.72
N SER A 85 18.20 -2.73 -21.40
CA SER A 85 19.58 -2.31 -21.72
C SER A 85 20.66 -3.13 -21.01
N ASN A 86 20.33 -4.33 -20.56
CA ASN A 86 21.19 -5.29 -19.89
C ASN A 86 20.88 -6.64 -20.55
N PRO A 87 21.84 -7.57 -20.75
CA PRO A 87 21.49 -8.91 -21.21
C PRO A 87 20.47 -9.47 -20.22
N ALA A 88 19.20 -9.49 -20.63
CA ALA A 88 18.14 -9.95 -19.77
C ALA A 88 18.46 -11.41 -19.43
N PRO A 89 18.45 -11.80 -18.15
CA PRO A 89 18.64 -13.19 -17.79
C PRO A 89 17.65 -14.03 -18.59
N SER A 90 18.06 -15.22 -19.02
CA SER A 90 17.11 -16.17 -19.59
C SER A 90 15.94 -16.35 -18.61
N THR A 91 14.74 -16.70 -19.09
CA THR A 91 13.60 -16.88 -18.19
C THR A 91 13.89 -17.92 -17.10
N GLU A 92 14.73 -18.90 -17.39
CA GLU A 92 15.22 -19.90 -16.44
C GLU A 92 16.11 -19.27 -15.36
N ASP A 93 17.10 -18.47 -15.76
CA ASP A 93 17.97 -17.73 -14.82
C ASP A 93 17.15 -16.78 -13.94
N ALA A 94 16.20 -16.06 -14.55
CA ALA A 94 15.29 -15.17 -13.84
C ALA A 94 14.42 -15.94 -12.84
N GLN A 95 13.88 -17.10 -13.24
CA GLN A 95 13.08 -17.93 -12.35
C GLN A 95 13.89 -18.37 -11.13
N VAL A 96 15.10 -18.90 -11.32
CA VAL A 96 15.96 -19.34 -10.21
C VAL A 96 16.29 -18.16 -9.30
N TYR A 97 16.73 -17.05 -9.88
CA TYR A 97 17.14 -15.87 -9.13
C TYR A 97 15.98 -15.26 -8.33
N TYR A 98 14.86 -14.95 -8.98
CA TYR A 98 13.76 -14.24 -8.34
C TYR A 98 12.91 -15.12 -7.41
N THR A 99 12.80 -16.42 -7.66
CA THR A 99 12.03 -17.32 -6.78
C THR A 99 12.59 -17.29 -5.36
N SER A 100 13.90 -17.45 -5.21
CA SER A 100 14.56 -17.41 -3.90
C SER A 100 14.35 -16.07 -3.17
N ARG A 101 14.43 -14.95 -3.90
CA ARG A 101 14.21 -13.59 -3.37
C ARG A 101 12.77 -13.37 -2.91
N ILE A 102 11.80 -13.84 -3.70
CA ILE A 102 10.38 -13.73 -3.39
C ILE A 102 10.07 -14.53 -2.12
N GLU A 103 10.57 -15.76 -2.01
CA GLU A 103 10.38 -16.61 -0.83
C GLU A 103 11.01 -16.00 0.43
N GLN A 104 12.25 -15.51 0.33
CA GLN A 104 12.92 -14.82 1.44
C GLN A 104 12.11 -13.62 1.95
N LYS A 105 11.60 -12.77 1.04
CA LYS A 105 10.82 -11.58 1.41
C LYS A 105 9.46 -11.96 1.99
N LEU A 106 8.79 -12.96 1.42
CA LEU A 106 7.55 -13.50 1.99
C LEU A 106 7.75 -14.03 3.41
N GLN A 107 8.86 -14.73 3.66
CA GLN A 107 9.20 -15.19 5.00
C GLN A 107 9.44 -14.02 5.95
N ALA A 108 10.15 -12.98 5.50
CA ALA A 108 10.36 -11.77 6.29
C ALA A 108 9.04 -11.04 6.62
N ILE A 109 8.11 -10.94 5.67
CA ILE A 109 6.77 -10.36 5.90
C ILE A 109 5.99 -11.19 6.93
N ARG A 110 6.06 -12.54 6.85
CA ARG A 110 5.39 -13.46 7.79
C ARG A 110 5.91 -13.39 9.23
N GLN A 111 7.09 -12.83 9.44
CA GLN A 111 7.62 -12.59 10.80
C GLN A 111 6.91 -11.42 11.50
N PHE A 112 6.18 -10.57 10.76
CA PHE A 112 5.37 -9.52 11.36
C PHE A 112 4.01 -10.08 11.80
N PRO A 113 3.50 -9.70 12.99
CA PRO A 113 2.18 -10.11 13.44
C PRO A 113 1.08 -9.72 12.43
N PRO A 114 0.05 -10.57 12.20
CA PRO A 114 -1.00 -10.32 11.20
C PRO A 114 -1.82 -9.05 11.49
N ASP A 115 -1.94 -8.66 12.76
CA ASP A 115 -2.53 -7.40 13.19
C ASP A 115 -1.64 -6.18 12.84
N GLN A 116 -0.34 -6.37 12.65
CA GLN A 116 0.59 -5.30 12.30
C GLN A 116 0.73 -5.11 10.80
N THR A 117 0.63 -6.20 10.03
CA THR A 117 0.77 -6.14 8.58
C THR A 117 -0.41 -5.51 7.87
N GLY A 118 -1.61 -5.64 8.46
CA GLY A 118 -2.84 -5.25 7.77
C GLY A 118 -3.02 -6.03 6.47
N LEU A 119 -2.45 -7.23 6.33
CA LEU A 119 -2.68 -8.14 5.20
C LEU A 119 -3.62 -9.26 5.67
N ASP A 120 -4.74 -9.44 4.98
CA ASP A 120 -5.61 -10.61 5.21
C ASP A 120 -5.11 -11.83 4.42
N SER A 121 -5.77 -12.98 4.63
CA SER A 121 -5.39 -14.24 3.99
C SER A 121 -5.41 -14.17 2.46
N ALA A 122 -6.35 -13.41 1.89
CA ALA A 122 -6.44 -13.21 0.44
C ALA A 122 -5.25 -12.38 -0.08
N ALA A 123 -4.92 -11.27 0.59
CA ALA A 123 -3.74 -10.48 0.24
C ALA A 123 -2.44 -11.30 0.37
N LEU A 124 -2.30 -12.10 1.43
CA LEU A 124 -1.15 -12.97 1.63
C LEU A 124 -1.03 -14.07 0.56
N ALA A 125 -2.16 -14.64 0.12
CA ALA A 125 -2.18 -15.58 -0.99
C ALA A 125 -1.73 -14.91 -2.29
N GLU A 126 -2.17 -13.68 -2.52
CA GLU A 126 -1.81 -12.92 -3.71
C GLU A 126 -0.34 -12.50 -3.74
N LEU A 127 0.31 -12.36 -2.58
CA LEU A 127 1.76 -12.13 -2.48
C LEU A 127 2.60 -13.38 -2.75
N GLN A 128 2.02 -14.58 -2.75
CA GLN A 128 2.75 -15.78 -3.11
C GLN A 128 3.18 -15.76 -4.57
N LEU A 129 4.31 -16.39 -4.87
CA LEU A 129 4.76 -16.53 -6.26
C LEU A 129 3.74 -17.33 -7.09
N ARG A 130 3.23 -18.43 -6.54
CA ARG A 130 2.20 -19.26 -7.17
C ARG A 130 0.81 -18.69 -6.91
N ASN A 131 0.50 -17.63 -7.63
CA ASN A 131 -0.85 -17.06 -7.70
C ASN A 131 -1.48 -17.31 -9.08
N SER A 132 -2.74 -16.93 -9.22
CA SER A 132 -3.50 -17.09 -10.48
C SER A 132 -2.83 -16.43 -11.68
N THR A 133 -2.14 -15.30 -11.47
CA THR A 133 -1.39 -14.58 -12.51
C THR A 133 -0.21 -15.41 -13.02
N TYR A 134 0.58 -15.98 -12.10
CA TYR A 134 1.68 -16.87 -12.44
C TYR A 134 1.18 -18.10 -13.22
N ASP A 135 0.10 -18.73 -12.74
CA ASP A 135 -0.49 -19.90 -13.39
C ASP A 135 -0.98 -19.58 -14.81
N ALA A 136 -1.54 -18.39 -15.03
CA ALA A 136 -1.96 -17.92 -16.34
C ALA A 136 -0.76 -17.73 -17.29
N LEU A 137 0.31 -17.06 -16.83
CA LEU A 137 1.53 -16.88 -17.62
C LEU A 137 2.21 -18.21 -17.95
N GLN A 138 2.26 -19.14 -17.00
CA GLN A 138 2.81 -20.49 -17.21
C GLN A 138 1.97 -21.31 -18.20
N LYS A 139 0.64 -21.19 -18.12
CA LYS A 139 -0.26 -21.84 -19.09
C LYS A 139 -0.04 -21.31 -20.50
N GLU A 140 0.10 -19.99 -20.65
CA GLU A 140 0.33 -19.35 -21.95
C GLU A 140 1.71 -19.71 -22.51
N LEU A 141 2.74 -19.79 -21.65
CA LEU A 141 4.08 -20.22 -22.03
C LEU A 141 4.08 -21.67 -22.53
N LYS A 142 3.39 -22.57 -21.83
CA LYS A 142 3.24 -23.98 -22.25
C LYS A 142 2.53 -24.11 -23.59
N ALA A 143 1.52 -23.26 -23.84
CA ALA A 143 0.82 -23.24 -25.11
C ALA A 143 1.66 -22.63 -26.25
N ASN A 144 2.56 -21.70 -25.94
CA ASN A 144 3.36 -20.97 -26.92
C ASN A 144 4.84 -20.84 -26.48
N PRO A 145 5.62 -21.93 -26.46
CA PRO A 145 6.97 -21.94 -25.87
C PRO A 145 8.00 -21.08 -26.61
N GLY A 146 7.78 -20.74 -27.89
CA GLY A 146 8.66 -19.86 -28.66
C GLY A 146 8.28 -18.38 -28.64
N ASN A 147 7.30 -17.99 -27.82
CA ASN A 147 6.83 -16.61 -27.80
C ASN A 147 7.64 -15.80 -26.77
N GLU A 148 8.67 -15.11 -27.25
CA GLU A 148 9.55 -14.22 -26.48
C GLU A 148 8.80 -13.18 -25.63
N ARG A 149 7.60 -12.78 -26.05
CA ARG A 149 6.78 -11.83 -25.27
C ARG A 149 6.32 -12.43 -23.95
N ILE A 150 6.03 -13.73 -23.90
CA ILE A 150 5.61 -14.42 -22.67
C ILE A 150 6.82 -14.56 -21.74
N HIS A 151 7.99 -14.89 -22.29
CA HIS A 151 9.25 -14.92 -21.56
C HIS A 151 9.56 -13.57 -20.91
N ALA A 152 9.44 -12.48 -21.68
CA ALA A 152 9.60 -11.12 -21.17
C ALA A 152 8.56 -10.78 -20.08
N ALA A 153 7.30 -11.16 -20.28
CA ALA A 153 6.23 -10.94 -19.30
C ALA A 153 6.47 -11.71 -17.99
N LEU A 154 7.02 -12.92 -18.04
CA LEU A 154 7.41 -13.68 -16.85
C LEU A 154 8.56 -13.00 -16.09
N ILE A 155 9.60 -12.57 -16.79
CA ILE A 155 10.73 -11.84 -16.18
C ILE A 155 10.22 -10.57 -15.50
N GLN A 156 9.37 -9.81 -16.19
CA GLN A 156 8.76 -8.60 -15.65
C GLN A 156 7.88 -8.90 -14.43
N TYR A 157 7.04 -9.94 -14.50
CA TYR A 157 6.23 -10.38 -13.37
C TYR A 157 7.10 -10.64 -12.13
N TYR A 158 8.21 -11.37 -12.27
CA TYR A 158 9.14 -11.63 -11.17
C TYR A 158 9.75 -10.35 -10.59
N GLN A 159 10.25 -9.45 -11.44
CA GLN A 159 10.85 -8.19 -11.02
C GLN A 159 9.87 -7.34 -10.22
N MET A 160 8.65 -7.21 -10.73
CA MET A 160 7.59 -6.44 -10.08
C MET A 160 7.14 -7.07 -8.77
N LYS A 161 7.10 -8.41 -8.70
CA LYS A 161 6.78 -9.13 -7.46
C LYS A 161 7.83 -8.83 -6.38
N VAL A 162 9.11 -8.84 -6.74
CA VAL A 162 10.19 -8.48 -5.81
C VAL A 162 10.06 -7.03 -5.34
N GLU A 163 9.87 -6.09 -6.26
CA GLU A 163 9.72 -4.67 -5.92
C GLU A 163 8.53 -4.41 -4.99
N LEU A 164 7.40 -5.08 -5.24
CA LEU A 164 6.22 -5.00 -4.38
C LEU A 164 6.52 -5.49 -2.97
N LEU A 165 7.15 -6.67 -2.86
CA LEU A 165 7.49 -7.25 -1.56
C LEU A 165 8.50 -6.39 -0.79
N ASP A 166 9.42 -5.71 -1.49
CA ASP A 166 10.32 -4.72 -0.91
C ASP A 166 9.57 -3.53 -0.33
N LYS A 167 8.70 -2.89 -1.11
CA LYS A 167 7.91 -1.75 -0.61
C LYS A 167 7.06 -2.14 0.60
N ILE A 168 6.50 -3.35 0.62
CA ILE A 168 5.75 -3.85 1.77
C ILE A 168 6.67 -3.99 2.98
N LEU A 169 7.85 -4.60 2.82
CA LEU A 169 8.79 -4.75 3.92
C LEU A 169 9.27 -3.40 4.47
N ASP A 170 9.60 -2.45 3.60
CA ASP A 170 10.02 -1.09 3.99
C ASP A 170 8.93 -0.41 4.83
N GLU A 171 7.68 -0.44 4.36
CA GLU A 171 6.54 0.14 5.07
C GLU A 171 6.28 -0.53 6.43
N LEU A 172 6.46 -1.87 6.51
CA LEU A 172 6.32 -2.61 7.76
C LEU A 172 7.43 -2.27 8.76
N GLN A 173 8.67 -2.10 8.28
CA GLN A 173 9.81 -1.74 9.12
C GLN A 173 9.72 -0.29 9.60
N GLU A 174 9.26 0.64 8.76
CA GLU A 174 9.05 2.04 9.14
C GLU A 174 7.97 2.17 10.23
N LYS A 175 6.86 1.43 10.09
CA LYS A 175 5.75 1.47 11.05
C LYS A 175 6.03 0.69 12.33
N HIS A 176 6.83 -0.36 12.25
CA HIS A 176 7.15 -1.25 13.37
C HIS A 176 8.67 -1.43 13.45
N PRO A 177 9.41 -0.39 13.86
CA PRO A 177 10.86 -0.48 13.99
C PRO A 177 11.18 -1.59 14.99
N ARG A 178 11.66 -2.73 14.49
CA ARG A 178 12.20 -3.79 15.34
C ARG A 178 13.34 -3.16 16.13
N THR A 179 13.31 -3.23 17.46
CA THR A 179 14.47 -2.89 18.28
C THR A 179 15.64 -3.70 17.75
N GLN A 180 16.57 -3.00 17.13
CA GLN A 180 17.62 -3.51 16.26
C GLN A 180 18.61 -4.36 17.07
N LYS A 181 18.26 -5.61 17.33
CA LYS A 181 19.18 -6.64 17.80
C LYS A 181 18.89 -7.87 16.97
N GLN A 182 19.88 -8.30 16.20
CA GLN A 182 19.95 -9.54 15.41
C GLN A 182 19.47 -9.44 13.94
N LEU A 183 20.18 -8.66 13.12
CA LEU A 183 20.42 -8.97 11.69
C LEU A 183 21.91 -8.74 11.36
N ASN A 184 22.79 -9.25 12.22
CA ASN A 184 24.24 -9.32 11.98
C ASN A 184 24.66 -10.80 12.03
N TYR A 185 24.33 -11.51 10.95
CA TYR A 185 24.86 -12.79 10.50
C TYR A 185 24.38 -12.84 9.05
N GLU A 186 25.15 -12.70 7.98
CA GLU A 186 26.48 -13.17 7.65
C GLU A 186 27.14 -12.14 6.70
N ARG A 187 28.00 -11.26 7.22
CA ARG A 187 29.02 -10.59 6.38
C ARG A 187 30.37 -10.72 7.06
N THR A 188 30.83 -11.95 7.15
CA THR A 188 32.22 -12.39 7.34
C THR A 188 32.13 -13.88 7.56
N ILE A 189 32.47 -14.70 6.56
CA ILE A 189 33.81 -15.29 6.38
C ILE A 189 34.00 -15.58 4.89
#